data_AF-A0A2P0HGZ3-F1
#
_entry.id   AF-A0A2P0HGZ3-F1
#
_cell.length_a   1.000
_cell.length_b   1.000
_cell.length_c   1.000
_cell.angle_alpha   90.00
_cell.angle_beta   90.00
_cell.angle_gamma   90.00
#
_symmetry.space_group_name_H-M   'P 1'
#
loop_
_entity.id
_entity.type
_entity.pdbx_description
1 polymer ?
#
loop_
_entity_poly.entity_id
_entity_poly.type
_entity_poly.pdbx_seq_one_letter_code
_entity_poly.pdbx_strand_id
1 'polypeptide(L)'
;MTEINEFSGRNSQKDVKFSIIIPAHNEEKYIRKCLDSIAKASEAYKEQTEVIVVLNRCTDQTEEIAKSYNCITLKNEDKNLSKIRNAGAEIASGEIIVTLDADTIMTESLLSNVDKYLSSGKYIGGGVNGKFERMSFGIFFSAMLIIIPLLFKYGAVSVGIFWCYRKDFMAINGFNENMLMAEDADFAKRLKE
;
A
#
# COMPACT_ATOMS: atom_id res chain seq x y z
N MET A 1 -16.76 29.78 -7.26
CA MET A 1 -15.52 30.54 -7.55
C MET A 1 -14.49 29.94 -6.61
N THR A 2 -13.80 28.92 -7.08
CA THR A 2 -12.93 28.07 -6.27
C THR A 2 -11.55 28.70 -6.29
N GLU A 3 -11.07 29.15 -5.13
CA GLU A 3 -9.74 29.73 -4.99
C GLU A 3 -8.68 28.62 -5.14
N ILE A 4 -7.93 28.70 -6.23
CA ILE A 4 -6.75 27.89 -6.48
C ILE A 4 -5.58 28.77 -6.02
N ASN A 5 -5.00 28.47 -4.87
CA ASN A 5 -3.77 29.13 -4.44
C ASN A 5 -2.61 28.62 -5.30
N GLU A 6 -2.10 29.51 -6.16
CA GLU A 6 -0.87 29.34 -6.92
C GLU A 6 0.33 29.23 -5.97
N PHE A 7 0.88 28.02 -5.83
CA PHE A 7 2.19 27.84 -5.21
C PHE A 7 3.25 27.82 -6.32
N SER A 8 3.86 28.98 -6.55
CA SER A 8 5.00 29.14 -7.45
C SER A 8 6.28 28.57 -6.81
N GLY A 9 7.00 27.78 -7.61
CA GLY A 9 8.45 27.58 -7.46
C GLY A 9 8.92 26.55 -6.43
N ARG A 10 8.89 25.26 -6.80
CA ARG A 10 9.92 24.30 -6.38
C ARG A 10 10.11 23.22 -7.46
N ASN A 11 10.82 23.60 -8.53
CA ASN A 11 11.36 22.66 -9.51
C ASN A 11 12.64 22.05 -8.93
N SER A 12 12.46 21.02 -8.11
CA SER A 12 13.39 19.89 -8.00
C SER A 12 12.47 18.69 -7.80
N GLN A 13 12.14 17.99 -8.87
CA GLN A 13 11.49 16.69 -8.74
C GLN A 13 12.44 15.85 -7.89
N LYS A 14 12.11 15.70 -6.61
CA LYS A 14 12.81 14.77 -5.74
C LYS A 14 12.65 13.42 -6.42
N ASP A 15 13.75 12.70 -6.64
CA ASP A 15 13.70 11.40 -7.29
C ASP A 15 13.08 10.41 -6.28
N VAL A 16 11.75 10.40 -6.23
CA VAL A 16 10.99 9.54 -5.32
C VAL A 16 11.04 8.14 -5.92
N LYS A 17 11.64 7.22 -5.17
CA LYS A 17 11.76 5.82 -5.55
C LYS A 17 10.58 5.00 -5.09
N PHE A 18 10.11 5.22 -3.86
CA PHE A 18 9.01 4.46 -3.26
C PHE A 18 7.84 5.35 -2.87
N SER A 19 6.64 4.95 -3.29
CA SER A 19 5.38 5.47 -2.77
C SER A 19 4.66 4.38 -1.99
N ILE A 20 4.55 4.58 -0.68
CA ILE A 20 3.86 3.65 0.22
C ILE A 20 2.43 4.14 0.40
N ILE A 21 1.45 3.35 -0.06
CA ILE A 21 0.02 3.67 -0.03
C ILE A 21 -0.63 2.92 1.12
N ILE A 22 -1.29 3.67 2.00
CA ILE A 22 -1.92 3.16 3.20
C ILE A 22 -3.40 3.56 3.22
N PRO A 23 -4.34 2.65 2.90
CA PRO A 23 -5.75 2.89 3.22
C PRO A 23 -5.93 2.83 4.74
N ALA A 24 -6.67 3.79 5.31
CA ALA A 24 -6.90 3.84 6.75
C ALA A 24 -8.35 4.24 7.07
N HIS A 25 -9.00 3.52 8.00
CA HIS A 25 -10.31 3.85 8.55
C HIS A 25 -10.30 3.66 10.08
N ASN A 26 -10.20 4.76 10.83
CA ASN A 26 -10.16 4.75 12.29
C ASN A 26 -9.06 3.85 12.90
N GLU A 27 -7.82 4.15 12.53
CA GLU A 27 -6.62 3.35 12.81
C GLU A 27 -5.71 3.99 13.88
N GLU A 28 -6.22 4.90 14.72
CA GLU A 28 -5.41 5.65 15.71
C GLU A 28 -4.59 4.74 16.65
N LYS A 29 -5.05 3.50 16.87
CA LYS A 29 -4.40 2.50 17.72
C LYS A 29 -3.22 1.80 17.05
N TYR A 30 -3.20 1.73 15.72
CA TYR A 30 -2.27 0.90 14.98
C TYR A 30 -1.33 1.70 14.07
N ILE A 31 -1.83 2.80 13.49
CA ILE A 31 -1.12 3.54 12.45
C ILE A 31 0.25 4.08 12.92
N ARG A 32 0.42 4.44 14.20
CA ARG A 32 1.74 4.85 14.73
C ARG A 32 2.80 3.76 14.55
N LYS A 33 2.47 2.51 14.91
CA LYS A 33 3.40 1.39 14.78
C LYS A 33 3.70 1.07 13.32
N CYS A 34 2.69 1.16 12.46
CA CYS A 34 2.84 1.02 11.02
C CYS A 34 3.83 2.06 10.48
N LEU A 35 3.61 3.34 10.76
CA LEU A 35 4.47 4.45 10.31
C LEU A 35 5.89 4.38 10.89
N ASP A 36 6.05 4.01 12.16
CA ASP A 36 7.37 3.78 12.77
C ASP A 36 8.13 2.66 12.04
N SER A 37 7.44 1.59 11.64
CA SER A 37 8.06 0.48 10.90
C SER A 37 8.47 0.87 9.48
N ILE A 38 7.66 1.70 8.81
CA ILE A 38 7.98 2.26 7.50
C ILE A 38 9.20 3.17 7.59
N ALA A 39 9.27 4.03 8.61
CA ALA A 39 10.41 4.93 8.81
C ALA A 39 11.72 4.13 8.92
N LYS A 40 11.72 3.04 9.70
CA LYS A 40 12.88 2.14 9.82
C LYS A 40 13.22 1.44 8.51
N ALA A 41 12.22 0.89 7.81
CA ALA A 41 12.44 0.22 6.52
C ALA A 41 12.92 1.18 5.42
N SER A 42 12.60 2.47 5.56
CA SER A 42 12.96 3.53 4.62
C SER A 42 14.29 4.19 4.94
N GLU A 43 15.04 3.78 5.97
CA GLU A 43 16.26 4.50 6.39
C GLU A 43 17.28 4.64 5.23
N ALA A 44 17.47 3.58 4.43
CA ALA A 44 18.34 3.62 3.25
C ALA A 44 17.79 4.45 2.07
N TYR A 45 16.51 4.82 2.11
CA TYR A 45 15.76 5.51 1.06
C TYR A 45 15.04 6.75 1.61
N LYS A 46 15.51 7.32 2.72
CA LYS A 46 14.75 8.31 3.51
C LYS A 46 14.29 9.52 2.70
N GLU A 47 15.14 9.99 1.78
CA GLU A 47 14.83 11.11 0.91
C GLU A 47 14.11 10.70 -0.39
N GLN A 48 13.98 9.40 -0.65
CA GLN A 48 13.39 8.80 -1.85
C GLN A 48 12.08 8.03 -1.54
N THR A 49 11.57 8.10 -0.32
CA THR A 49 10.31 7.47 0.07
C THR A 49 9.29 8.54 0.43
N GLU A 50 8.10 8.42 -0.15
CA GLU A 50 6.90 9.13 0.30
C GLU A 50 5.88 8.14 0.87
N VAL A 51 5.07 8.62 1.82
CA VAL A 51 4.00 7.84 2.44
C VAL A 51 2.69 8.57 2.22
N ILE A 52 1.74 7.89 1.60
CA ILE A 52 0.42 8.40 1.24
C ILE A 52 -0.61 7.64 2.07
N VAL A 53 -1.26 8.35 3.00
CA VAL A 53 -2.34 7.81 3.83
C VAL A 53 -3.68 8.25 3.23
N VAL A 54 -4.43 7.29 2.72
CA VAL A 54 -5.78 7.51 2.19
C VAL A 54 -6.78 7.32 3.33
N LEU A 55 -7.22 8.44 3.90
CA LEU A 55 -8.15 8.53 5.01
C LEU A 55 -9.57 8.25 4.53
N ASN A 56 -10.08 7.05 4.80
CA ASN A 56 -11.43 6.67 4.49
C ASN A 56 -12.34 6.94 5.67
N ARG A 57 -13.15 8.00 5.64
CA ARG A 57 -14.20 8.26 6.65
C ARG A 57 -13.72 8.20 8.11
N CYS A 58 -12.50 8.67 8.38
CA CYS A 58 -11.95 8.69 9.73
C CYS A 58 -12.67 9.72 10.60
N THR A 59 -12.99 9.34 11.83
CA THR A 59 -13.61 10.16 12.88
C THR A 59 -12.75 10.22 14.15
N ASP A 60 -11.59 9.57 14.14
CA ASP A 60 -10.64 9.45 15.24
C ASP A 60 -9.36 10.27 14.96
N GLN A 61 -8.27 10.02 15.71
CA GLN A 61 -7.01 10.75 15.55
C GLN A 61 -6.13 10.29 14.36
N THR A 62 -6.61 9.39 13.49
CA THR A 62 -5.78 8.82 12.39
C THR A 62 -5.16 9.88 11.49
N GLU A 63 -5.94 10.91 11.09
CA GLU A 63 -5.47 12.00 10.24
C GLU A 63 -4.34 12.79 10.91
N GLU A 64 -4.51 13.15 12.18
CA GLU A 64 -3.53 13.94 12.91
C GLU A 64 -2.24 13.18 13.17
N ILE A 65 -2.36 11.87 13.39
CA ILE A 65 -1.20 10.99 13.50
C ILE A 65 -0.44 10.96 12.18
N ALA A 66 -1.10 10.67 11.06
CA ALA A 66 -0.46 10.63 9.74
C ALA A 66 0.26 11.95 9.42
N LYS A 67 -0.37 13.10 9.69
CA LYS A 67 0.24 14.42 9.49
C LYS A 67 1.48 14.63 10.35
N SER A 68 1.49 14.16 11.60
CA SER A 68 2.66 14.28 12.49
C SER A 68 3.91 13.54 11.98
N TYR A 69 3.73 12.55 11.10
CA TYR A 69 4.81 11.83 10.42
C TYR A 69 5.18 12.44 9.06
N ASN A 70 4.63 13.61 8.71
CA ASN A 70 4.78 14.27 7.40
C ASN A 70 4.27 13.40 6.23
N CYS A 71 3.30 12.51 6.48
CA CYS A 71 2.65 11.77 5.40
C CYS A 71 1.81 12.71 4.53
N ILE A 72 1.72 12.37 3.25
CA ILE A 72 0.72 12.94 2.34
C ILE A 72 -0.63 12.32 2.73
N THR A 73 -1.63 13.13 3.01
CA THR A 73 -2.98 12.64 3.37
C THR A 73 -3.98 12.92 2.26
N LEU A 74 -4.75 11.91 1.86
CA LEU A 74 -5.84 12.02 0.89
C LEU A 74 -7.15 11.60 1.54
N LYS A 75 -8.18 12.46 1.52
CA LYS A 75 -9.52 12.07 1.99
C LYS A 75 -10.25 11.30 0.90
N ASN A 76 -10.91 10.22 1.28
CA ASN A 76 -11.70 9.40 0.37
C ASN A 76 -12.98 8.90 1.08
N GLU A 77 -14.10 8.86 0.36
CA GLU A 77 -15.42 8.49 0.90
C GLU A 77 -15.97 7.19 0.31
N ASP A 78 -15.21 6.52 -0.57
CA ASP A 78 -15.61 5.27 -1.20
C ASP A 78 -15.79 4.15 -0.17
N LYS A 79 -16.62 3.17 -0.53
CA LYS A 79 -16.85 1.95 0.28
C LYS A 79 -16.12 0.74 -0.28
N ASN A 80 -15.23 0.95 -1.23
CA ASN A 80 -14.50 -0.10 -1.94
C ASN A 80 -13.00 0.08 -1.71
N LEU A 81 -12.33 -0.96 -1.21
CA LEU A 81 -10.91 -0.90 -0.87
C LEU A 81 -10.02 -0.67 -2.09
N SER A 82 -10.35 -1.28 -3.24
CA SER A 82 -9.64 -1.06 -4.50
C SER A 82 -9.65 0.42 -4.89
N LYS A 83 -10.81 1.10 -4.81
CA LYS A 83 -10.93 2.54 -5.09
C LYS A 83 -10.05 3.39 -4.18
N ILE A 84 -10.06 3.08 -2.89
CA ILE A 84 -9.27 3.79 -1.88
C ILE A 84 -7.76 3.64 -2.18
N ARG A 85 -7.30 2.42 -2.48
CA ARG A 85 -5.89 2.15 -2.83
C ARG A 85 -5.51 2.77 -4.17
N ASN A 86 -6.37 2.67 -5.18
CA ASN A 86 -6.15 3.29 -6.50
C ASN A 86 -6.03 4.82 -6.38
N ALA A 87 -6.90 5.47 -5.62
CA ALA A 87 -6.84 6.92 -5.38
C ALA A 87 -5.49 7.36 -4.77
N GLY A 88 -4.93 6.54 -3.86
CA GLY A 88 -3.58 6.76 -3.35
C GLY A 88 -2.49 6.58 -4.42
N ALA A 89 -2.64 5.57 -5.28
CA ALA A 89 -1.69 5.29 -6.36
C ALA A 89 -1.69 6.36 -7.46
N GLU A 90 -2.84 6.99 -7.71
CA GLU A 90 -2.98 8.06 -8.71
C GLU A 90 -2.14 9.29 -8.36
N ILE A 91 -2.08 9.66 -7.07
CA ILE A 91 -1.30 10.81 -6.59
C ILE A 91 0.15 10.46 -6.26
N ALA A 92 0.52 9.18 -6.30
CA ALA A 92 1.87 8.72 -6.06
C ALA A 92 2.84 9.27 -7.11
N SER A 93 4.00 9.73 -6.66
CA SER A 93 5.08 10.24 -7.50
C SER A 93 6.21 9.24 -7.72
N GLY A 94 6.32 8.23 -6.85
CA GLY A 94 7.39 7.25 -6.83
C GLY A 94 7.41 6.27 -8.01
N GLU A 95 8.60 5.80 -8.35
CA GLU A 95 8.79 4.77 -9.39
C GLU A 95 8.16 3.42 -8.98
N ILE A 96 8.21 3.08 -7.69
CA ILE A 96 7.73 1.82 -7.13
C ILE A 96 6.55 2.10 -6.21
N ILE A 97 5.43 1.43 -6.48
CA ILE A 97 4.25 1.44 -5.62
C ILE A 97 4.39 0.30 -4.62
N VAL A 98 4.15 0.60 -3.34
CA VAL A 98 4.03 -0.40 -2.26
C VAL A 98 2.71 -0.17 -1.55
N THR A 99 1.85 -1.18 -1.45
CA THR A 99 0.58 -1.09 -0.71
C THR A 99 0.72 -1.76 0.64
N LEU A 100 0.22 -1.12 1.70
CA LEU A 100 0.34 -1.60 3.07
C LEU A 100 -0.89 -1.18 3.86
N ASP A 101 -1.49 -2.09 4.62
CA ASP A 101 -2.61 -1.73 5.51
C ASP A 101 -2.11 -1.01 6.77
N ALA A 102 -2.94 -0.11 7.31
CA ALA A 102 -2.57 0.75 8.45
C ALA A 102 -2.29 0.00 9.76
N ASP A 103 -2.67 -1.27 9.84
CA ASP A 103 -2.45 -2.19 10.96
C ASP A 103 -1.29 -3.17 10.75
N THR A 104 -0.54 -3.03 9.65
CA THR A 104 0.56 -3.92 9.30
C THR A 104 1.93 -3.32 9.67
N ILE A 105 2.86 -4.17 10.11
CA ILE A 105 4.24 -3.80 10.44
C ILE A 105 5.18 -4.27 9.32
N MET A 106 5.90 -3.33 8.71
CA MET A 106 6.91 -3.59 7.69
C MET A 106 8.21 -4.08 8.34
N THR A 107 8.87 -5.08 7.74
CA THR A 107 10.22 -5.46 8.16
C THR A 107 11.24 -4.46 7.62
N GLU A 108 12.31 -4.19 8.39
CA GLU A 108 13.34 -3.21 8.01
C GLU A 108 14.02 -3.51 6.66
N SER A 109 14.07 -4.79 6.26
CA SER A 109 14.66 -5.23 4.99
C SER A 109 13.68 -5.23 3.81
N LEU A 110 12.41 -4.83 3.99
CA LEU A 110 11.41 -4.97 2.94
C LEU A 110 11.76 -4.13 1.71
N LEU A 111 11.96 -2.82 1.86
CA LEU A 111 12.20 -1.93 0.73
C LEU A 111 13.52 -2.25 0.00
N SER A 112 14.58 -2.61 0.72
CA SER A 112 15.85 -3.02 0.11
C SER A 112 15.73 -4.34 -0.66
N ASN A 113 14.92 -5.28 -0.18
CA ASN A 113 14.62 -6.50 -0.93
C ASN A 113 13.76 -6.21 -2.16
N VAL A 114 12.76 -5.35 -2.07
CA VAL A 114 11.95 -4.91 -3.23
C VAL A 114 12.85 -4.31 -4.31
N ASP A 115 13.71 -3.36 -3.92
CA ASP A 115 14.66 -2.74 -4.84
C ASP A 115 15.55 -3.77 -5.54
N LYS A 116 16.11 -4.70 -4.77
CA LYS A 116 16.96 -5.78 -5.28
C LYS A 116 16.22 -6.68 -6.26
N TYR A 117 14.96 -7.05 -5.96
CA TYR A 117 14.18 -7.91 -6.85
C TYR A 117 13.83 -7.20 -8.16
N LEU A 118 13.34 -5.96 -8.09
CA LEU A 118 12.99 -5.19 -9.29
C LEU A 118 14.22 -4.87 -10.14
N SER A 119 15.33 -4.46 -9.52
CA SER A 119 16.60 -4.17 -10.20
C SER A 119 17.24 -5.40 -10.86
N SER A 120 16.87 -6.62 -10.45
CA SER A 120 17.36 -7.85 -11.08
C SER A 120 16.85 -8.07 -12.51
N GLY A 121 15.81 -7.33 -12.93
CA GLY A 121 15.15 -7.48 -14.22
C GLY A 121 14.31 -8.76 -14.36
N LYS A 122 14.23 -9.59 -13.32
CA LYS A 122 13.44 -10.84 -13.31
C LYS A 122 12.01 -10.65 -12.82
N TYR A 123 11.74 -9.54 -12.15
CA TYR A 123 10.47 -9.26 -11.49
C TYR A 123 10.02 -7.85 -11.85
N ILE A 124 8.71 -7.69 -12.10
CA ILE A 124 8.05 -6.38 -12.27
C ILE A 124 7.19 -6.02 -11.05
N GLY A 125 6.96 -7.00 -10.16
CA GLY A 125 6.27 -6.85 -8.89
C GLY A 125 6.23 -8.15 -8.11
N GLY A 126 5.61 -8.10 -6.94
CA GLY A 126 5.46 -9.23 -6.04
C GLY A 126 4.66 -8.87 -4.80
N GLY A 127 4.59 -9.84 -3.88
CA GLY A 127 4.05 -9.62 -2.55
C GLY A 127 4.97 -10.19 -1.48
N VAL A 128 4.47 -10.30 -0.27
CA VAL A 128 5.25 -10.75 0.90
C VAL A 128 4.63 -11.97 1.57
N ASN A 129 5.42 -12.65 2.40
CA ASN A 129 4.91 -13.62 3.35
C ASN A 129 4.60 -12.90 4.67
N GLY A 130 3.32 -12.85 5.03
CA GLY A 130 2.89 -12.31 6.31
C GLY A 130 3.13 -13.28 7.47
N LYS A 131 3.44 -12.72 8.64
CA LYS A 131 3.36 -13.46 9.92
C LYS A 131 2.26 -12.83 10.76
N PHE A 132 1.28 -13.62 11.14
CA PHE A 132 0.23 -13.15 12.04
C PHE A 132 0.78 -13.01 13.46
N GLU A 133 0.58 -11.84 14.09
CA GLU A 133 0.96 -11.60 15.49
C GLU A 133 0.22 -12.52 16.46
N ARG A 134 -0.99 -12.96 16.09
CA ARG A 134 -1.82 -13.86 16.88
C ARG A 134 -2.39 -14.96 16.01
N MET A 135 -2.30 -16.19 16.51
CA MET A 135 -2.98 -17.34 15.93
C MET A 135 -3.95 -17.92 16.96
N SER A 136 -5.19 -18.13 16.55
CA SER A 136 -6.20 -18.85 17.33
C SER A 136 -6.84 -19.90 16.42
N PHE A 137 -7.49 -20.90 17.02
CA PHE A 137 -8.24 -21.89 16.23
C PHE A 137 -9.29 -21.22 15.33
N GLY A 138 -9.98 -20.19 15.82
CA GLY A 138 -10.94 -19.42 15.02
C GLY A 138 -10.29 -18.76 13.80
N ILE A 139 -9.17 -18.04 14.00
CA ILE A 139 -8.42 -17.42 12.90
C ILE A 139 -7.96 -18.48 11.90
N PHE A 140 -7.46 -19.61 12.39
CA PHE A 140 -7.00 -20.72 11.55
C PHE A 140 -8.13 -21.27 10.66
N PHE A 141 -9.29 -21.59 11.22
CA PHE A 141 -10.42 -22.11 10.45
C PHE A 141 -10.98 -21.08 9.47
N SER A 142 -11.12 -19.82 9.89
CA SER A 142 -11.56 -18.74 9.00
C SER A 142 -10.58 -18.52 7.85
N ALA A 143 -9.28 -18.50 8.14
CA ALA A 143 -8.24 -18.41 7.13
C ALA A 143 -8.30 -19.59 6.16
N MET A 144 -8.49 -20.81 6.66
CA MET A 144 -8.63 -22.00 5.81
C MET A 144 -9.83 -21.89 4.85
N LEU A 145 -10.99 -21.44 5.34
CA LEU A 145 -12.21 -21.27 4.54
C LEU A 145 -12.07 -20.20 3.46
N ILE A 146 -11.23 -19.18 3.66
CA ILE A 146 -11.00 -18.10 2.69
C ILE A 146 -9.85 -18.44 1.75
N ILE A 147 -8.72 -18.90 2.29
CA ILE A 147 -7.49 -19.13 1.53
C ILE A 147 -7.65 -20.30 0.56
N ILE A 148 -8.29 -21.40 0.97
CA ILE A 148 -8.42 -22.59 0.09
C ILE A 148 -9.16 -22.24 -1.22
N PRO A 149 -10.36 -21.63 -1.21
CA PRO A 149 -11.02 -21.21 -2.45
C PRO A 149 -10.19 -20.23 -3.30
N LEU A 150 -9.48 -19.31 -2.66
CA LEU A 150 -8.61 -18.36 -3.36
C LEU A 150 -7.44 -19.05 -4.06
N LEU A 151 -6.83 -20.03 -3.40
CA LEU A 151 -5.77 -20.85 -3.99
C LEU A 151 -6.28 -21.60 -5.22
N PHE A 152 -7.49 -22.18 -5.17
CA PHE A 152 -8.05 -22.87 -6.34
C PHE A 152 -8.36 -21.91 -7.50
N LYS A 153 -8.80 -20.68 -7.22
CA LYS A 153 -9.19 -19.72 -8.26
C LYS A 153 -8.02 -18.95 -8.88
N TYR A 154 -7.06 -18.54 -8.05
CA TYR A 154 -5.97 -17.62 -8.45
C TYR A 154 -4.58 -18.25 -8.34
N GLY A 155 -4.45 -19.44 -7.77
CA GLY A 155 -3.16 -20.06 -7.46
C GLY A 155 -2.53 -19.52 -6.18
N ALA A 156 -1.28 -19.91 -5.92
CA ALA A 156 -0.50 -19.41 -4.79
C ALA A 156 -0.05 -17.96 -5.05
N VAL A 157 -0.89 -17.00 -4.65
CA VAL A 157 -0.62 -15.57 -4.70
C VAL A 157 -0.50 -15.01 -3.29
N SER A 158 0.33 -13.99 -3.12
CA SER A 158 0.43 -13.24 -1.85
C SER A 158 -0.88 -12.48 -1.60
N VAL A 159 -1.12 -12.08 -0.36
CA VAL A 159 -2.27 -11.26 0.10
C VAL A 159 -1.74 -10.27 1.14
N GLY A 160 -2.24 -9.03 1.12
CA GLY A 160 -1.75 -7.95 1.98
C GLY A 160 -0.79 -7.00 1.26
N ILE A 161 0.52 -7.06 1.56
CA ILE A 161 1.51 -6.14 0.98
C ILE A 161 1.84 -6.55 -0.45
N PHE A 162 1.64 -5.62 -1.39
CA PHE A 162 2.10 -5.73 -2.77
C PHE A 162 3.09 -4.63 -3.11
N TRP A 163 3.96 -4.93 -4.05
CA TRP A 163 4.88 -3.97 -4.61
C TRP A 163 5.06 -4.23 -6.11
N CYS A 164 5.18 -3.16 -6.89
CA CYS A 164 5.44 -3.24 -8.33
C CYS A 164 5.93 -1.89 -8.86
N TYR A 165 6.45 -1.87 -10.08
CA TYR A 165 6.66 -0.58 -10.74
C TYR A 165 5.32 0.13 -10.96
N ARG A 166 5.30 1.44 -10.71
CA ARG A 166 4.13 2.29 -10.93
C ARG A 166 3.62 2.21 -12.36
N LYS A 167 4.52 2.17 -13.35
CA LYS A 167 4.14 2.03 -14.77
C LYS A 167 3.31 0.76 -15.02
N ASP A 168 3.64 -0.34 -14.36
CA ASP A 168 2.98 -1.63 -14.54
C ASP A 168 1.66 -1.67 -13.77
N PHE A 169 1.62 -1.06 -12.56
CA PHE A 169 0.37 -0.82 -11.83
C PHE A 169 -0.65 -0.05 -12.69
N MET A 170 -0.21 1.03 -13.33
CA MET A 170 -1.06 1.86 -14.18
C MET A 170 -1.46 1.15 -15.47
N ALA A 171 -0.57 0.37 -16.08
CA ALA A 171 -0.86 -0.38 -17.30
C ALA A 171 -2.02 -1.38 -17.14
N ILE A 172 -2.20 -1.92 -15.93
CA ILE A 172 -3.31 -2.85 -15.62
C ILE A 172 -4.50 -2.17 -14.95
N ASN A 173 -4.54 -0.83 -14.90
CA ASN A 173 -5.58 -0.03 -14.23
C ASN A 173 -5.72 -0.35 -12.72
N GLY A 174 -4.60 -0.65 -12.04
CA GLY A 174 -4.57 -0.87 -10.60
C GLY A 174 -5.43 -2.04 -10.11
N PHE A 175 -6.01 -1.90 -8.91
CA PHE A 175 -6.92 -2.88 -8.32
C PHE A 175 -8.30 -2.81 -8.97
N ASN A 176 -8.98 -3.95 -9.09
CA ASN A 176 -10.31 -4.02 -9.71
C ASN A 176 -11.39 -3.43 -8.79
N GLU A 177 -11.94 -2.29 -9.17
CA GLU A 177 -12.94 -1.53 -8.40
C GLU A 177 -14.33 -2.17 -8.36
N ASN A 178 -14.58 -3.17 -9.20
CA ASN A 178 -15.83 -3.93 -9.20
C ASN A 178 -15.80 -5.10 -8.20
N MET A 179 -14.65 -5.36 -7.56
CA MET A 179 -14.48 -6.43 -6.58
C MET A 179 -14.56 -5.88 -5.16
N LEU A 180 -15.27 -6.59 -4.28
CA LEU A 180 -15.36 -6.26 -2.85
C LEU A 180 -14.42 -7.10 -1.98
N MET A 181 -13.91 -8.22 -2.52
CA MET A 181 -12.99 -9.12 -1.85
C MET A 181 -12.07 -9.77 -2.89
N ALA A 182 -10.86 -10.12 -2.46
CA ALA A 182 -9.85 -10.81 -3.26
C ALA A 182 -9.34 -10.02 -4.47
N GLU A 183 -9.47 -8.70 -4.42
CA GLU A 183 -8.88 -7.73 -5.34
C GLU A 183 -7.35 -7.87 -5.41
N ASP A 184 -6.72 -8.23 -4.30
CA ASP A 184 -5.28 -8.55 -4.19
C ASP A 184 -4.88 -9.72 -5.09
N ALA A 185 -5.67 -10.80 -5.03
CA ALA A 185 -5.41 -12.02 -5.81
C ALA A 185 -5.66 -11.79 -7.31
N ASP A 186 -6.69 -11.02 -7.64
CA ASP A 186 -6.97 -10.59 -9.01
C ASP A 186 -5.86 -9.69 -9.56
N PHE A 187 -5.41 -8.70 -8.79
CA PHE A 187 -4.29 -7.82 -9.13
C PHE A 187 -3.01 -8.62 -9.39
N ALA A 188 -2.65 -9.53 -8.48
CA ALA A 188 -1.46 -10.37 -8.62
C ALA A 188 -1.51 -11.25 -9.88
N LYS A 189 -2.70 -11.75 -10.23
CA LYS A 189 -2.89 -12.54 -11.45
C LYS A 189 -2.74 -11.68 -12.70
N ARG A 190 -3.40 -10.52 -12.77
CA ARG A 190 -3.31 -9.60 -13.92
C ARG A 190 -1.91 -9.04 -14.13
N LEU A 191 -1.17 -8.78 -13.05
CA LEU A 191 0.21 -8.30 -13.14
C LEU A 191 1.17 -9.36 -13.72
N LYS A 192 0.80 -10.64 -13.67
CA LYS A 192 1.62 -11.75 -14.19
C LYS A 192 1.38 -12.03 -15.67
N GLU A 193 0.22 -11.64 -16.20
CA GLU A 193 -0.19 -11.85 -17.60
C GLU A 193 0.47 -10.83 -18.54
#